data_AF-A0A8J6J8K7-F1
#
_entry.id   AF-A0A8J6J8K7-F1
#
_cell.length_a   1.000
_cell.length_b   1.000
_cell.length_c   1.000
_cell.angle_alpha   90.00
_cell.angle_beta   90.00
_cell.angle_gamma   90.00
#
_symmetry.space_group_name_H-M   'P 1'
#
loop_
_entity.id
_entity.type
_entity.pdbx_description
1 polymer ?
#
loop_
_entity_poly.entity_id
_entity_poly.type
_entity_poly.pdbx_seq_one_letter_code
_entity_poly.pdbx_strand_id
1 'polypeptide(L)' 'MATFAERIKELRNEQHLTQNQLADICGVKYRTYQDYEYGKCHPTALGLVFLADYFNVSLDYLMGRTERREINQ' A
#
# COMPACT_ATOMS: atom_id res chain seq x y z
N MET A 1 -3.94 2.75 -15.54
CA MET A 1 -3.38 1.92 -14.47
C MET A 1 -3.52 2.72 -13.18
N ALA A 2 -4.02 2.11 -12.12
CA ALA A 2 -4.20 2.77 -10.84
C ALA A 2 -2.86 3.21 -10.25
N THR A 3 -2.81 4.36 -9.59
CA THR A 3 -1.63 4.85 -8.86
C THR A 3 -1.41 4.05 -7.58
N PHE A 4 -0.21 4.15 -7.00
CA PHE A 4 0.08 3.59 -5.67
C PHE A 4 -0.93 4.04 -4.60
N ALA A 5 -1.29 5.33 -4.60
CA ALA A 5 -2.23 5.92 -3.66
C ALA A 5 -3.63 5.29 -3.77
N GLU A 6 -4.10 5.05 -4.99
CA GLU A 6 -5.38 4.36 -5.24
C GLU A 6 -5.31 2.90 -4.81
N ARG A 7 -4.23 2.18 -5.17
CA ARG A 7 -4.05 0.77 -4.83
C ARG A 7 -4.00 0.50 -3.34
N ILE A 8 -3.23 1.28 -2.61
CA ILE A 8 -3.09 1.04 -1.17
C ILE A 8 -4.40 1.33 -0.42
N LYS A 9 -5.17 2.31 -0.90
CA LYS A 9 -6.51 2.60 -0.39
C LYS A 9 -7.49 1.47 -0.68
N GLU A 10 -7.48 0.92 -1.90
CA GLU A 10 -8.28 -0.24 -2.29
C GLU A 10 -7.97 -1.45 -1.39
N LEU A 11 -6.69 -1.83 -1.30
CA LEU A 11 -6.23 -2.95 -0.48
C LEU A 11 -6.57 -2.79 1.00
N ARG A 12 -6.43 -1.58 1.55
CA ARG A 12 -6.85 -1.30 2.93
C ARG A 12 -8.35 -1.51 3.12
N ASN A 13 -9.17 -1.02 2.19
CA ASN A 13 -10.62 -1.15 2.26
C ASN A 13 -11.07 -2.61 2.13
N GLU A 14 -10.41 -3.41 1.29
CA GLU A 14 -10.67 -4.86 1.14
C GLU A 14 -10.45 -5.62 2.46
N GLN A 15 -9.51 -5.17 3.29
CA GLN A 15 -9.26 -5.73 4.62
C GLN A 15 -10.10 -5.08 5.73
N HIS A 16 -11.02 -4.17 5.38
CA HIS A 16 -11.87 -3.42 6.33
C HIS A 16 -11.07 -2.64 7.40
N LEU A 17 -9.87 -2.18 7.06
CA LEU A 17 -9.01 -1.43 7.97
C LEU A 17 -9.24 0.08 7.86
N THR A 18 -9.16 0.78 8.97
CA THR A 18 -9.06 2.24 9.00
C THR A 18 -7.64 2.70 8.68
N GLN A 19 -7.48 3.95 8.24
CA GLN A 19 -6.16 4.54 8.00
C GLN A 19 -5.26 4.52 9.26
N ASN A 20 -5.85 4.68 10.45
CA ASN A 20 -5.11 4.58 11.72
C ASN A 20 -4.58 3.15 11.95
N GLN A 21 -5.44 2.13 11.81
CA GLN A 21 -5.03 0.74 12.01
C GLN A 21 -3.88 0.35 11.09
N LEU A 22 -3.95 0.76 9.81
CA LEU A 22 -2.89 0.43 8.88
C LEU A 22 -1.61 1.26 9.10
N ALA A 23 -1.73 2.50 9.59
CA ALA A 23 -0.57 3.26 10.05
C ALA A 23 0.16 2.54 11.20
N ASP A 24 -0.60 2.02 12.18
CA ASP A 24 -0.05 1.25 13.30
C ASP A 24 0.63 -0.04 12.83
N ILE A 25 0.00 -0.78 11.90
CA ILE A 25 0.58 -1.99 11.29
C ILE A 25 1.88 -1.67 10.54
N CYS A 26 1.92 -0.55 9.81
CA CYS A 26 3.11 -0.11 9.08
C CYS A 26 4.19 0.50 10.00
N GLY A 27 3.89 0.72 11.29
CA GLY A 27 4.80 1.37 12.22
C GLY A 27 5.07 2.85 11.88
N VAL A 28 4.12 3.53 11.23
CA VAL A 28 4.25 4.94 10.85
C VAL A 28 3.19 5.80 11.54
N LYS A 29 3.42 7.12 11.56
CA LYS A 29 2.41 8.06 12.07
C LYS A 29 1.19 8.06 11.14
N TYR A 30 0.00 8.22 11.70
CA TYR A 30 -1.25 8.36 10.94
C TYR A 30 -1.14 9.30 9.73
N ARG A 31 -0.59 10.51 9.94
CA ARG A 31 -0.44 11.50 8.86
C ARG A 31 0.47 11.01 7.74
N THR A 32 1.52 10.27 8.07
CA THR A 32 2.41 9.67 7.07
C THR A 32 1.66 8.67 6.22
N TYR A 33 0.85 7.79 6.82
CA TYR A 33 0.02 6.85 6.08
C TYR A 33 -1.06 7.57 5.25
N GLN A 34 -1.70 8.60 5.81
CA GLN A 34 -2.66 9.43 5.09
C GLN A 34 -2.03 10.09 3.85
N ASP A 35 -0.80 10.58 3.96
CA ASP A 35 -0.08 11.19 2.84
C ASP A 35 0.24 10.17 1.72
N TYR A 36 0.35 8.87 2.04
CA TYR A 36 0.44 7.80 1.03
C TYR A 36 -0.84 7.71 0.19
N GLU A 37 -2.00 7.62 0.84
CA GLU A 37 -3.30 7.56 0.15
C GLU A 37 -3.66 8.85 -0.59
N TYR A 38 -3.04 9.97 -0.23
CA TYR A 38 -3.21 11.25 -0.91
C TYR A 38 -2.16 11.49 -1.99
N GLY A 39 -1.26 10.54 -2.23
CA GLY A 39 -0.22 10.63 -3.26
C GLY A 39 0.83 11.69 -3.00
N LYS A 40 0.98 12.15 -1.75
CA LYS A 40 1.94 13.20 -1.35
C LYS A 40 3.32 12.65 -1.06
N CYS A 41 3.41 11.42 -0.59
CA CYS A 41 4.67 10.72 -0.37
C CYS A 41 4.52 9.22 -0.61
N HIS A 42 5.66 8.53 -0.64
CA HIS A 42 5.71 7.08 -0.77
C HIS A 42 6.42 6.48 0.47
N PRO A 43 6.12 5.22 0.81
CA PRO A 43 6.91 4.48 1.78
C PRO A 43 8.36 4.35 1.33
N THR A 44 9.23 3.99 2.27
CA THR A 44 10.60 3.56 1.93
C THR A 44 10.54 2.26 1.11
N ALA A 45 11.65 1.87 0.46
CA ALA A 45 11.72 0.61 -0.25
C ALA A 45 11.34 -0.60 0.64
N LEU A 46 11.79 -0.61 1.89
CA LEU A 46 11.41 -1.64 2.86
C LEU A 46 9.92 -1.57 3.23
N GLY A 47 9.36 -0.37 3.37
CA GLY A 47 7.92 -0.19 3.61
C GLY A 47 7.07 -0.68 2.43
N LEU A 48 7.54 -0.47 1.20
CA LEU A 48 6.87 -0.98 0.00
C LEU A 48 6.88 -2.51 -0.05
N VAL A 49 8.01 -3.15 0.26
CA VAL A 49 8.11 -4.61 0.35
C VAL A 49 7.17 -5.15 1.45
N PHE A 50 7.20 -4.54 2.64
CA PHE A 50 6.31 -4.91 3.73
C PHE A 50 4.83 -4.82 3.33
N LEU A 51 4.42 -3.76 2.65
CA LEU A 51 3.04 -3.58 2.20
C LEU A 51 2.66 -4.61 1.14
N ALA A 52 3.56 -4.90 0.19
CA ALA A 52 3.35 -5.92 -0.82
C ALA A 52 3.15 -7.31 -0.19
N ASP A 53 4.00 -7.67 0.77
CA ASP A 53 3.91 -8.93 1.51
C ASP A 53 2.64 -8.99 2.39
N TYR A 54 2.33 -7.90 3.11
CA TYR A 54 1.17 -7.81 3.99
C TYR A 54 -0.15 -8.01 3.23
N PHE A 55 -0.26 -7.42 2.04
CA PHE A 55 -1.44 -7.56 1.20
C PHE A 55 -1.37 -8.76 0.25
N ASN A 56 -0.28 -9.52 0.27
CA ASN A 56 -0.03 -10.66 -0.62
C ASN A 56 -0.21 -10.29 -2.11
N VAL A 57 0.43 -9.19 -2.53
CA VAL A 57 0.45 -8.71 -3.91
C VAL A 57 1.87 -8.43 -4.38
N SER A 58 2.12 -8.41 -5.68
CA SER A 58 3.41 -7.94 -6.21
C SER A 58 3.62 -6.45 -6.02
N LEU A 59 4.89 -6.05 -5.94
CA LEU A 59 5.28 -4.65 -5.95
C LEU A 59 4.85 -3.96 -7.26
N ASP A 60 4.85 -4.69 -8.39
CA ASP A 60 4.38 -4.17 -9.67
C ASP A 60 2.89 -3.84 -9.65
N TYR A 61 2.07 -4.67 -9.01
CA TYR A 61 0.65 -4.38 -8.81
C TYR A 61 0.47 -3.17 -7.88
N LEU A 62 1.16 -3.18 -6.74
CA LEU A 62 1.06 -2.13 -5.72
C LEU A 62 1.45 -0.76 -6.29
N MET A 63 2.46 -0.71 -7.17
CA MET A 63 2.93 0.51 -7.82
C MET A 63 2.19 0.85 -9.12
N GLY A 64 1.17 0.09 -9.50
CA GLY A 64 0.37 0.38 -10.69
C GLY A 64 1.04 0.06 -12.03
N ARG A 65 2.07 -0.80 -12.05
CA ARG A 65 2.75 -1.25 -13.27
C ARG A 65 2.00 -2.38 -13.98
N THR A 66 1.13 -3.08 -13.26
CA THR A 66 0.29 -4.18 -13.77
C THR A 66 -1.04 -4.23 -13.03
N GLU A 67 -2.04 -4.83 -13.66
CA GLU A 67 -3.33 -5.15 -13.03
C GLU A 67 -3.34 -6.56 -12.43
N ARG A 68 -2.28 -7.36 -12.65
CA ARG A 68 -2.13 -8.71 -12.08
C ARG A 68 -1.55 -8.62 -10.67
N ARG A 69 -2.29 -9.13 -9.67
CA ARG A 69 -1.87 -9.12 -8.25
C ARG A 69 -0.69 -10.04 -7.94
N GLU A 70 -0.44 -11.03 -8.80
CA GLU A 70 0.45 -12.15 -8.54
C GLU A 70 1.89 -11.71 -8.28
N ILE A 71 2.49 -12.25 -7.21
CA ILE A 71 3.92 -12.21 -6.94
C ILE A 71 4.57 -13.15 -7.97
N ASN A 72 5.21 -12.59 -9.00
CA ASN A 72 6.03 -13.39 -9.89
C ASN A 72 7.23 -13.90 -9.06
N GLN A 73 7.20 -15.17 -8.69
CA GLN A 73 8.37 -15.89 -8.16
C GLN A 73 9.35 -16.22 -9.28
#